data_AF-A0A6G7VIP3-F1
#
_entry.id   AF-A0A6G7VIP3-F1
#
_cell.length_a   1.000
_cell.length_b   1.000
_cell.length_c   1.000
_cell.angle_alpha   90.00
_cell.angle_beta   90.00
_cell.angle_gamma   90.00
#
_symmetry.space_group_name_H-M   'P 1'
#
loop_
_entity.id
_entity.type
_entity.pdbx_description
1 polymer ?
#
loop_
_entity_poly.entity_id
_entity_poly.type
_entity_poly.pdbx_seq_one_letter_code
_entity_poly.pdbx_strand_id
1 'polypeptide(L)' 'MAQDTSAEITAESCAVCHNDSATAIPKIGDRSFEELTDTLTGFRQAGSTVTIMHNFVAGLTAREIEDLARFLSRKEEK' A
#
# COMPACT_ATOMS: atom_id res chain seq x y z
N MET A 1 6.80 -19.59 7.17
CA MET A 1 6.50 -18.15 7.03
C MET A 1 6.98 -17.74 5.64
N ALA A 2 6.10 -17.71 4.64
CA ALA A 2 6.49 -17.52 3.23
C ALA A 2 5.64 -16.46 2.50
N GLN A 3 4.74 -15.77 3.23
CA GLN A 3 3.81 -14.79 2.67
C GLN A 3 4.25 -13.34 2.95
N ASP A 4 5.03 -13.08 4.02
CA ASP A 4 5.50 -11.73 4.34
C ASP A 4 6.53 -11.18 3.32
N THR A 5 7.37 -12.03 2.71
CA THR A 5 8.45 -11.54 1.82
C THR A 5 7.91 -10.81 0.58
N SER A 6 6.78 -11.26 0.03
CA SER A 6 6.17 -10.57 -1.13
C SER A 6 5.58 -9.21 -0.71
N ALA A 7 4.86 -9.18 0.41
CA ALA A 7 4.29 -7.94 0.95
C ALA A 7 5.38 -6.95 1.37
N GLU A 8 6.49 -7.43 1.91
CA GLU A 8 7.66 -6.64 2.29
C GLU A 8 8.32 -6.00 1.05
N ILE A 9 8.61 -6.77 -0.01
CA ILE A 9 9.17 -6.24 -1.27
C ILE A 9 8.22 -5.21 -1.91
N THR A 10 6.91 -5.49 -1.89
CA THR A 10 5.91 -4.53 -2.37
C THR A 10 5.90 -3.26 -1.52
N ALA A 11 5.97 -3.38 -0.19
CA ALA A 11 6.00 -2.24 0.72
C ALA A 11 7.29 -1.40 0.60
N GLU A 12 8.44 -2.02 0.33
CA GLU A 12 9.68 -1.32 -0.01
C GLU A 12 9.53 -0.49 -1.28
N SER A 13 8.83 -1.04 -2.28
CA SER A 13 8.51 -0.30 -3.51
C SER A 13 7.60 0.90 -3.24
N CYS A 14 6.66 0.79 -2.30
CA CYS A 14 5.82 1.91 -1.86
C CYS A 14 6.65 3.02 -1.20
N ALA A 15 7.68 2.65 -0.42
CA ALA A 15 8.52 3.60 0.32
C ALA A 15 9.39 4.50 -0.58
N VAL A 16 9.59 4.15 -1.86
CA VAL A 16 10.29 5.00 -2.83
C VAL A 16 9.62 6.37 -2.95
N CYS A 17 8.28 6.40 -2.91
CA CYS A 17 7.48 7.61 -3.03
C CYS A 17 6.81 8.04 -1.72
N HIS A 18 6.40 7.08 -0.89
CA HIS A 18 5.67 7.33 0.37
C HIS A 18 6.59 7.40 1.60
N ASN A 19 7.84 7.85 1.42
CA ASN A 19 8.74 8.09 2.54
C ASN A 19 8.38 9.39 3.29
N ASP A 20 8.97 9.54 4.46
CA ASP A 20 8.74 10.66 5.37
C ASP A 20 9.24 12.03 4.88
N SER A 21 10.01 12.08 3.80
CA SER A 21 10.58 13.33 3.26
C SER A 21 9.76 13.92 2.10
N ALA A 22 8.76 13.20 1.59
CA ALA A 22 7.90 13.67 0.50
C ALA A 22 6.74 14.54 1.04
N THR A 23 6.78 15.85 0.81
CA THR A 23 5.73 16.80 1.24
C THR A 23 4.43 16.72 0.44
N ALA A 24 4.48 16.19 -0.79
CA ALA A 24 3.33 16.10 -1.69
C ALA A 24 2.63 14.72 -1.70
N ILE A 25 3.29 13.69 -1.18
CA ILE A 25 2.80 12.30 -1.20
C ILE A 25 2.43 11.90 0.22
N PRO A 26 1.19 11.42 0.47
CA PRO A 26 0.74 11.12 1.82
C PRO A 26 1.52 9.95 2.41
N LYS A 27 1.82 10.02 3.71
CA LYS A 27 2.33 8.88 4.46
C LYS A 27 1.30 7.76 4.51
N ILE A 28 1.79 6.52 4.48
CA ILE A 28 0.99 5.29 4.54
C ILE A 28 1.25 4.45 5.78
N GLY A 29 2.31 4.74 6.54
CA GLY A 29 2.69 4.00 7.75
C GLY A 29 1.68 4.12 8.88
N ASP A 30 1.03 5.29 9.01
CA ASP A 30 0.18 5.61 10.17
C ASP A 30 -1.30 5.22 9.97
N ARG A 31 -1.59 4.37 9.00
CA ARG A 31 -2.96 4.00 8.64
C ARG A 31 -3.29 2.60 9.14
N SER A 32 -4.52 2.45 9.62
CA SER A 32 -5.01 1.15 10.07
C SER A 32 -5.10 0.16 8.92
N PHE A 33 -5.09 -1.14 9.25
CA PHE A 33 -5.28 -2.22 8.29
C PHE A 33 -6.55 -2.04 7.45
N GLU A 34 -7.66 -1.66 8.08
CA GLU A 34 -8.96 -1.46 7.43
C GLU A 34 -8.90 -0.29 6.45
N GLU A 35 -8.39 0.87 6.88
CA GLU A 35 -8.23 2.04 6.02
C GLU A 35 -7.33 1.76 4.81
N LEU A 36 -6.23 1.03 5.02
CA LEU A 36 -5.31 0.66 3.93
C LEU A 36 -5.98 -0.29 2.95
N THR A 37 -6.68 -1.31 3.44
CA THR A 37 -7.37 -2.29 2.59
C THR A 37 -8.43 -1.61 1.74
N ASP A 38 -9.25 -0.76 2.34
CA ASP A 38 -10.32 -0.03 1.66
C ASP A 38 -9.75 0.97 0.64
N THR A 39 -8.71 1.72 1.02
CA THR A 39 -8.07 2.71 0.14
C THR A 39 -7.42 2.05 -1.07
N LEU A 40 -6.64 0.98 -0.87
CA LEU A 40 -5.97 0.25 -1.95
C LEU A 40 -6.98 -0.42 -2.88
N THR A 41 -8.03 -1.01 -2.31
CA THR A 41 -9.13 -1.60 -3.08
C THR A 41 -9.89 -0.54 -3.86
N GLY A 42 -10.12 0.62 -3.26
CA GLY A 42 -10.72 1.79 -3.89
C GLY A 42 -9.88 2.29 -5.07
N PHE A 43 -8.56 2.42 -4.92
CA PHE A 43 -7.68 2.79 -6.03
C PHE A 43 -7.63 1.73 -7.13
N ARG A 44 -7.72 0.44 -6.80
CA ARG A 44 -7.79 -0.63 -7.81
C ARG A 44 -9.05 -0.52 -8.65
N GLN A 45 -10.17 -0.14 -8.04
CA GLN A 45 -11.46 0.04 -8.72
C GLN A 45 -11.60 1.40 -9.41
N ALA A 46 -11.01 2.44 -8.84
CA ALA A 46 -10.98 3.77 -9.42
C ALA A 46 -10.08 3.74 -10.65
N GLY A 47 -10.61 3.99 -11.86
CA GLY A 47 -9.81 3.92 -13.09
C GLY A 47 -8.55 4.80 -13.07
N SER A 48 -7.61 4.49 -13.97
CA SER A 48 -6.29 5.15 -14.09
C SER A 48 -6.33 6.68 -14.25
N THR A 49 -7.49 7.24 -14.61
CA THR A 49 -7.72 8.68 -14.77
C THR A 49 -7.88 9.41 -13.45
N VAL A 50 -8.13 8.71 -12.33
CA VAL A 50 -8.44 9.33 -11.03
C VAL A 50 -7.18 9.55 -10.20
N THR A 51 -6.27 8.57 -10.15
CA THR A 51 -5.00 8.70 -9.43
C THR A 51 -3.90 7.86 -10.05
N ILE A 52 -2.65 8.29 -9.89
CA ILE A 52 -1.48 7.48 -10.27
C ILE A 52 -1.40 6.17 -9.48
N MET A 53 -1.96 6.13 -8.26
CA MET A 53 -1.99 4.93 -7.41
C MET A 53 -2.72 3.77 -8.06
N HIS A 54 -3.75 4.01 -8.89
CA HIS A 54 -4.41 2.96 -9.65
C HIS A 54 -3.41 2.11 -10.43
N ASN A 55 -2.45 2.73 -11.12
CA ASN A 55 -1.49 2.00 -11.94
C ASN A 55 -0.60 1.05 -11.12
N PHE A 56 -0.37 1.37 -9.85
CA PHE A 56 0.43 0.54 -8.95
C PHE A 56 -0.37 -0.58 -8.28
N VAL A 57 -1.66 -0.35 -8.01
CA VAL A 57 -2.51 -1.35 -7.34
C VAL A 57 -3.38 -2.18 -8.30
N ALA A 58 -3.48 -1.78 -9.58
CA ALA A 58 -4.27 -2.47 -10.60
C ALA A 58 -3.84 -3.93 -10.82
N GLY A 59 -2.53 -4.19 -10.68
CA GLY A 59 -1.97 -5.53 -10.81
C GLY A 59 -2.10 -6.41 -9.57
N LEU A 60 -2.53 -5.85 -8.43
CA LEU A 60 -2.60 -6.58 -7.16
C LEU A 60 -3.93 -7.32 -7.01
N THR A 61 -3.84 -8.58 -6.63
CA THR A 61 -4.99 -9.38 -6.20
C THR A 61 -5.54 -8.90 -4.86
N ALA A 62 -6.78 -9.29 -4.53
CA ALA A 62 -7.38 -8.95 -3.23
C ALA A 62 -6.53 -9.46 -2.05
N ARG A 63 -5.99 -10.68 -2.16
CA ARG A 63 -5.10 -11.25 -1.14
C ARG A 63 -3.81 -10.45 -0.99
N GLU A 64 -3.18 -10.03 -2.08
CA GLU A 64 -1.96 -9.20 -2.01
C GLU A 64 -2.23 -7.83 -1.39
N ILE A 65 -3.40 -7.23 -1.65
CA ILE A 65 -3.79 -5.98 -0.98
C ILE A 65 -3.93 -6.19 0.53
N GLU A 66 -4.60 -7.27 0.97
CA GLU A 66 -4.74 -7.58 2.40
C GLU A 66 -3.37 -7.84 3.05
N ASP A 67 -2.51 -8.62 2.41
CA ASP A 67 -1.19 -8.92 2.95
C ASP A 67 -0.31 -7.67 3.04
N LEU A 68 -0.37 -6.80 2.02
CA LEU A 68 0.31 -5.50 2.02
C LEU A 68 -0.23 -4.56 3.09
N ALA A 69 -1.55 -4.43 3.22
CA ALA A 69 -2.19 -3.59 4.24
C ALA A 69 -1.83 -4.07 5.66
N ARG A 70 -1.78 -5.39 5.86
CA ARG A 70 -1.39 -6.00 7.14
C ARG A 70 0.08 -5.78 7.44
N PHE A 71 0.95 -5.78 6.45
CA PHE A 71 2.36 -5.46 6.63
C PHE A 71 2.56 -3.98 6.97
N LEU A 72 1.96 -3.07 6.19
CA LEU A 72 2.11 -1.62 6.34
C LEU A 72 1.58 -1.11 7.68
N SER A 73 0.40 -1.58 8.12
CA SER A 73 -0.19 -1.20 9.42
C SER A 73 0.59 -1.69 10.64
N ARG A 74 1.50 -2.66 10.47
CA ARG A 74 2.40 -3.15 11.55
C ARG A 74 3.77 -2.45 11.52
N LYS A 75 4.08 -1.73 10.45
CA LYS A 75 5.41 -1.12 10.27
C LYS A 75 5.63 0.13 11.15
N GLU A 76 4.65 0.53 11.95
CA GLU A 76 4.75 1.62 12.94
C GLU A 76 5.70 1.32 14.13
N GLU A 77 6.29 0.13 14.24
CA GLU A 77 7.07 -0.26 15.42
C GLU A 77 8.60 -0.13 15.31
N LYS A 78 9.14 0.71 14.40
CA LYS A 78 10.59 1.02 14.42
C LYS A 78 10.95 2.47 14.11
#